data_AF-A0A9P3UCB0-F1
#
_entry.id   AF-A0A9P3UCB0-F1
#
_cell.length_a   1.000
_cell.length_b   1.000
_cell.length_c   1.000
_cell.angle_alpha   90.00
_cell.angle_beta   90.00
_cell.angle_gamma   90.00
#
_symmetry.space_group_name_H-M   'P 1'
#
loop_
_entity.id
_entity.type
_entity.pdbx_description
1 polymer ?
#
loop_
_entity_poly.entity_id
_entity_poly.type
_entity_poly.pdbx_seq_one_letter_code
_entity_poly.pdbx_strand_id
1 'polypeptide(L)'
;MFDRTFFQDSTQQEVFSYVALPVVQDAMSAINGTVLAYGQTGAGKTHTMEGPNMLIDDPESSGILPRVAKEIFVKINATEAPNEYKVALSVVKF
;
A
#
# COMPACT_ATOMS: atom_id res chain seq x y z
N MET A 1 -3.37 -21.74 10.17
CA MET A 1 -2.02 -21.19 10.40
C MET A 1 -1.89 -19.96 9.52
N PHE A 2 -1.40 -18.84 10.05
CA PHE A 2 -1.22 -17.59 9.31
C PHE A 2 0.27 -17.44 8.94
N ASP A 3 0.56 -16.76 7.82
CA ASP A 3 1.94 -16.46 7.42
C ASP A 3 2.61 -15.43 8.33
N ARG A 4 1.84 -14.44 8.82
CA ARG A 4 2.30 -13.44 9.79
C ARG A 4 1.13 -12.93 10.64
N THR A 5 1.44 -12.55 11.87
CA THR A 5 0.52 -11.86 12.78
C THR A 5 1.17 -10.54 13.22
N PHE A 6 0.40 -9.46 13.16
CA PHE A 6 0.81 -8.13 13.63
C PHE A 6 0.12 -7.83 14.95
N PHE A 7 0.87 -7.31 15.92
CA PHE A 7 0.39 -6.94 17.24
C PHE A 7 0.13 -5.43 17.30
N GLN A 8 -0.41 -4.92 18.41
CA GLN A 8 -0.85 -3.52 18.52
C GLN A 8 0.31 -2.50 18.43
N ASP A 9 1.53 -2.96 18.70
CA ASP A 9 2.78 -2.20 18.58
C ASP A 9 3.36 -2.20 17.16
N SER A 10 2.82 -3.02 16.25
CA SER A 10 3.24 -3.04 14.85
C SER A 10 2.86 -1.73 14.15
N THR A 11 3.82 -1.14 13.47
CA THR A 11 3.67 0.14 12.77
C THR A 11 2.98 -0.05 11.40
N GLN A 12 2.40 1.04 10.89
CA GLN A 12 1.84 1.06 9.52
C GLN A 12 2.92 0.76 8.47
N GLN A 13 4.16 1.19 8.72
CA GLN A 13 5.29 0.90 7.84
C GLN A 13 5.64 -0.59 7.81
N GLU A 14 5.61 -1.28 8.95
CA GLU A 14 5.88 -2.73 9.01
C GLU A 14 4.80 -3.54 8.28
N VAL A 15 3.52 -3.17 8.47
CA VAL A 15 2.40 -3.80 7.77
C VAL A 15 2.54 -3.59 6.26
N PHE A 16 2.81 -2.35 5.82
CA PHE A 16 3.06 -2.04 4.41
C PHE A 16 4.23 -2.85 3.83
N SER A 17 5.36 -2.87 4.53
CA SER A 17 6.60 -3.50 4.05
C SER A 17 6.44 -5.01 3.83
N TYR A 18 5.62 -5.66 4.66
CA TYR A 18 5.38 -7.10 4.52
C TYR A 18 4.26 -7.43 3.53
N VAL A 19 3.16 -6.67 3.53
CA VAL A 19 1.95 -7.02 2.77
C VAL A 19 1.98 -6.44 1.36
N ALA A 20 2.29 -5.14 1.23
CA ALA A 20 2.05 -4.40 0.01
C ALA A 20 3.32 -4.15 -0.82
N LEU A 21 4.49 -4.04 -0.18
CA LEU A 21 5.74 -3.82 -0.91
C LEU A 21 6.07 -4.94 -1.92
N PRO A 22 5.90 -6.24 -1.60
CA PRO A 22 6.08 -7.31 -2.59
C PRO A 22 5.09 -7.18 -3.76
N VAL A 23 3.84 -6.83 -3.46
CA VAL A 23 2.80 -6.61 -4.49
C VAL A 23 3.16 -5.47 -5.43
N VAL A 24 3.75 -4.39 -4.92
CA VAL A 24 4.23 -3.28 -5.76
C VAL A 24 5.41 -3.71 -6.63
N GLN A 25 6.33 -4.51 -6.11
CA GLN A 25 7.47 -5.04 -6.87
C GLN A 25 7.01 -5.96 -8.01
N ASP A 26 6.03 -6.82 -7.73
CA ASP A 26 5.41 -7.69 -8.72
C ASP A 26 4.67 -6.87 -9.80
N ALA A 27 3.89 -5.86 -9.40
CA ALA A 27 3.20 -4.96 -10.33
C ALA A 27 4.16 -4.24 -11.29
N MET A 28 5.30 -3.75 -10.78
CA MET A 28 6.35 -3.14 -11.60
C MET A 28 7.05 -4.13 -12.52
N SER A 29 6.94 -5.43 -12.24
CA SER A 29 7.44 -6.54 -13.07
C SER A 29 6.37 -7.12 -13.99
N ALA A 30 5.27 -6.38 -14.22
CA ALA A 30 4.12 -6.78 -15.03
C ALA A 30 3.35 -8.01 -14.49
N ILE A 31 3.39 -8.23 -13.17
CA ILE A 31 2.64 -9.28 -12.47
C ILE A 31 1.49 -8.64 -11.68
N ASN A 32 0.27 -9.17 -11.84
CA ASN A 32 -0.88 -8.66 -11.11
C ASN A 32 -0.79 -9.03 -9.62
N GLY A 33 -1.06 -8.06 -8.73
CA GLY A 33 -1.20 -8.32 -7.30
C GLY A 33 -2.45 -7.66 -6.73
N THR A 34 -2.93 -8.19 -5.60
CA THR A 34 -4.18 -7.74 -4.96
C THR A 34 -4.02 -7.77 -3.45
N VAL A 35 -4.37 -6.66 -2.79
CA VAL A 35 -4.40 -6.56 -1.33
C VAL A 35 -5.86 -6.45 -0.89
N LEU A 36 -6.27 -7.33 0.03
CA LEU A 36 -7.63 -7.34 0.58
C LEU A 36 -7.59 -7.03 2.08
N ALA A 37 -8.41 -6.08 2.51
CA ALA A 37 -8.65 -5.80 3.93
C ALA A 37 -9.99 -6.40 4.35
N TYR A 38 -9.97 -7.34 5.29
CA TYR A 38 -11.16 -8.02 5.80
C TYR A 38 -11.25 -7.93 7.32
N GLY A 39 -12.46 -7.99 7.86
CA GLY A 39 -12.72 -7.89 9.30
C GLY A 39 -14.03 -7.17 9.62
N GLN A 40 -14.50 -7.30 10.86
CA GLN A 40 -15.73 -6.63 11.32
C GLN A 40 -15.59 -5.10 11.39
N THR A 41 -16.70 -4.39 11.57
CA THR A 41 -16.69 -2.93 11.84
C THR A 41 -15.88 -2.63 13.10
N GLY A 42 -15.05 -1.60 13.04
CA GLY A 42 -14.12 -1.26 14.13
C GLY A 42 -12.82 -2.08 14.18
N ALA A 43 -12.64 -3.07 13.29
CA ALA A 43 -11.43 -3.91 13.26
C ALA A 43 -10.18 -3.23 12.64
N GLY A 44 -10.24 -1.94 12.31
CA GLY A 44 -9.09 -1.18 11.79
C GLY A 44 -8.87 -1.21 10.27
N LYS A 45 -9.75 -1.84 9.47
CA LYS A 45 -9.60 -1.91 7.99
C LYS A 45 -9.27 -0.55 7.33
N THR A 46 -10.07 0.48 7.60
CA THR A 46 -9.87 1.83 7.05
C THR A 46 -8.57 2.45 7.57
N HIS A 47 -8.25 2.25 8.84
CA HIS A 47 -7.00 2.72 9.42
C HIS A 47 -5.79 2.08 8.74
N THR A 48 -5.80 0.77 8.49
CA THR A 48 -4.71 0.08 7.79
C THR A 48 -4.61 0.48 6.31
N MET A 49 -5.74 0.61 5.60
CA MET A 49 -5.71 0.93 4.16
C MET A 49 -5.44 2.41 3.87
N GLU A 50 -6.06 3.32 4.60
CA GLU A 50 -6.05 4.76 4.31
C GLU A 50 -5.22 5.57 5.32
N GLY A 51 -5.08 5.09 6.55
CA GLY A 51 -4.56 5.87 7.68
C GLY A 51 -5.62 6.79 8.29
N PRO A 52 -5.27 7.65 9.25
CA PRO A 52 -6.20 8.59 9.88
C PRO A 52 -6.58 9.74 8.94
N ASN A 53 -5.70 10.14 8.02
CA ASN A 53 -6.00 11.14 7.00
C ASN A 53 -5.14 10.91 5.74
N MET A 54 -5.77 10.47 4.66
CA MET A 54 -5.08 10.20 3.39
C MET A 54 -4.49 11.45 2.71
N LEU A 55 -4.95 12.65 3.09
CA LEU A 55 -4.48 13.92 2.53
C LEU A 55 -3.23 14.47 3.23
N ILE A 56 -2.81 13.86 4.34
CA ILE A 56 -1.63 14.27 5.10
C ILE A 56 -0.54 13.23 4.86
N ASP A 57 0.60 13.64 4.29
CA ASP A 57 1.78 12.78 4.16
C ASP A 57 2.49 12.67 5.52
N ASP A 58 1.92 11.86 6.42
CA ASP A 58 2.55 11.49 7.69
C ASP A 58 3.21 10.11 7.56
N PRO A 59 4.55 10.01 7.61
CA PRO A 59 5.29 8.75 7.51
C PRO A 59 4.93 7.71 8.56
N GLU A 60 4.39 8.09 9.72
CA GLU A 60 4.06 7.16 10.81
C GLU A 60 2.64 6.61 10.68
N SER A 61 1.68 7.47 10.35
CA SER A 61 0.26 7.08 10.36
C SER A 61 -0.32 6.74 8.98
N SER A 62 0.35 7.11 7.88
CA SER A 62 -0.12 6.81 6.51
C SER A 62 -0.40 5.31 6.33
N GLY A 63 -1.56 4.98 5.75
CA GLY A 63 -1.93 3.60 5.47
C GLY A 63 -1.23 2.99 4.26
N ILE A 64 -1.69 1.81 3.85
CA ILE A 64 -1.15 1.07 2.71
C ILE A 64 -1.31 1.84 1.39
N LEU A 65 -2.50 2.39 1.12
CA LEU A 65 -2.82 3.02 -0.18
C LEU A 65 -1.91 4.22 -0.50
N PRO A 66 -1.74 5.24 0.37
CA PRO A 66 -0.85 6.35 0.07
C PRO A 66 0.62 5.91 -0.08
N ARG A 67 1.07 4.91 0.70
CA ARG A 67 2.44 4.36 0.58
C ARG A 67 2.66 3.62 -0.73
N VAL A 68 1.70 2.82 -1.19
CA VAL A 68 1.74 2.14 -2.50
C VAL A 68 1.86 3.16 -3.62
N ALA A 69 1.04 4.21 -3.61
CA ALA A 69 1.11 5.25 -4.62
C ALA A 69 2.49 5.92 -4.64
N LYS A 70 3.02 6.29 -3.48
CA LYS A 70 4.37 6.89 -3.32
C LYS A 70 5.46 5.97 -3.86
N GLU A 71 5.45 4.69 -3.48
CA GLU A 71 6.46 3.71 -3.89
C GLU A 71 6.47 3.47 -5.40
N ILE A 72 5.30 3.42 -6.05
CA ILE A 72 5.20 3.29 -7.51
C ILE A 72 5.93 4.47 -8.19
N PHE A 73 5.67 5.70 -7.77
CA PHE A 73 6.33 6.88 -8.35
C PHE A 73 7.84 6.91 -8.05
N VAL A 74 8.26 6.48 -6.85
CA VAL A 74 9.69 6.35 -6.53
C VAL A 74 10.38 5.39 -7.50
N LYS A 75 9.78 4.22 -7.76
CA LYS A 75 10.35 3.21 -8.69
C LYS A 75 10.34 3.69 -10.15
N ILE A 76 9.30 4.39 -10.59
CA ILE A 76 9.25 5.00 -11.92
C ILE A 76 10.39 6.02 -12.09
N ASN A 77 10.58 6.92 -11.11
CA ASN A 77 11.60 7.96 -11.17
C ASN A 77 13.04 7.42 -11.02
N ALA A 78 13.21 6.28 -10.38
CA ALA A 78 14.51 5.62 -10.25
C ALA A 78 14.96 4.88 -11.52
N THR A 79 14.08 4.73 -12.51
CA THR A 79 14.41 4.04 -13.77
C THR A 79 15.08 5.00 -14.74
N GLU A 80 16.35 4.75 -15.08
CA GLU A 80 17.15 5.61 -15.98
C GLU A 80 16.80 5.45 -17.48
N ALA A 81 16.04 4.41 -17.85
CA ALA A 81 15.63 4.19 -19.23
C ALA A 81 14.49 5.13 -19.64
N PRO A 82 14.45 5.62 -20.90
CA PRO A 82 13.36 6.44 -21.42
C PRO A 82 12.10 5.57 -21.65
N ASN A 83 11.42 5.22 -20.57
CA ASN A 83 10.15 4.50 -20.60
C ASN A 83 8.99 5.46 -20.36
N GLU A 84 7.97 5.39 -21.20
CA GLU A 84 6.71 6.11 -20.98
C GLU A 84 5.79 5.25 -20.08
N TYR A 85 5.45 5.76 -18.91
CA TYR A 85 4.55 5.09 -17.97
C TYR A 85 3.18 5.77 -17.96
N LYS A 86 2.12 4.97 -18.10
CA LYS A 86 0.74 5.41 -17.89
C LYS A 86 0.21 4.82 -16.58
N VAL A 87 0.04 5.68 -15.58
CA VAL A 87 -0.55 5.30 -14.28
C VAL A 87 -2.00 5.77 -14.24
N ALA A 88 -2.93 4.85 -13.94
CA ALA A 88 -4.35 5.15 -13.79
C ALA A 88 -4.85 4.63 -12.44
N LEU A 89 -5.65 5.44 -11.75
CA LEU A 89 -6.29 5.09 -10.49
C LEU A 89 -7.81 5.09 -10.67
N SER A 90 -8.50 4.12 -10.06
CA SER A 90 -9.95 4.07 -10.00
C SER A 90 -10.37 3.69 -8.60
N VAL A 91 -11.31 4.44 -8.01
CA VAL A 91 -11.80 4.23 -6.65
C VAL A 91 -13.32 4.09 -6.71
N VAL A 92 -13.83 2.99 -6.14
CA VAL A 92 -15.26 2.72 -6.02
C VAL A 92 -15.57 2.57 -4.54
N LYS A 93 -16.51 3.36 -4.03
CA LYS A 93 -17.07 3.23 -2.68
C LYS A 93 -18.52 2.79 -2.84
N PHE A 94 -18.88 1.70 -2.15
CA PHE A 94 -20.24 1.17 -2.10
C PHE A 94 -20.94 1.64 -0.83
#